data_AF-A0A9E1V825-F1
#
_entry.id   AF-A0A9E1V825-F1
#
_cell.length_a   1.000
_cell.length_b   1.000
_cell.length_c   1.000
_cell.angle_alpha   90.00
_cell.angle_beta   90.00
_cell.angle_gamma   90.00
#
_symmetry.space_group_name_H-M   'P 1'
#
loop_
_entity.id
_entity.type
_entity.pdbx_description
1 polymer ?
#
loop_
_entity_poly.entity_id
_entity_poly.type
_entity_poly.pdbx_seq_one_letter_code
_entity_poly.pdbx_strand_id
1 'polypeptide(L)'
;MNYVSVDVASDPDGITELRRLGARSIPVVSKGDDWVFAQSLEDVSKFLDLGLDMTPNLSLEALVERMDVVLDTAQRLVRQIPDEALGDKLRNRDRTYRSLCYHVF
;
A
#
# COMPACT_ATOMS: atom_id res chain seq x y z
N MET A 1 9.06 4.34 21.59
CA MET A 1 8.42 3.15 20.98
C MET A 1 9.07 2.96 19.63
N ASN A 2 9.57 1.76 19.30
CA ASN A 2 10.25 1.53 18.03
C ASN A 2 9.23 1.06 16.99
N TYR A 3 9.23 1.67 15.82
CA TYR A 3 8.43 1.22 14.67
C TYR A 3 9.04 -0.05 14.07
N VAL A 4 8.20 -1.04 13.78
CA VAL A 4 8.60 -2.27 13.07
C VAL A 4 7.67 -2.44 11.87
N SER A 5 8.26 -2.64 10.69
CA SER A 5 7.53 -2.96 9.47
C SER A 5 7.60 -4.46 9.23
N VAL A 6 6.46 -5.11 9.09
CA VAL A 6 6.36 -6.57 8.93
C VAL A 6 5.69 -6.89 7.59
N ASP A 7 6.41 -7.57 6.71
CA ASP A 7 5.81 -8.17 5.51
C ASP A 7 5.30 -9.57 5.87
N VAL A 8 4.03 -9.64 6.27
CA VAL A 8 3.38 -10.90 6.68
C VAL A 8 3.37 -11.96 5.57
N ALA A 9 3.55 -11.60 4.30
CA ALA A 9 3.64 -12.60 3.24
C ALA A 9 5.00 -13.32 3.23
N SER A 10 6.03 -12.71 3.83
CA SER A 10 7.39 -13.24 3.91
C SER A 10 7.82 -13.68 5.31
N ASP A 11 7.03 -13.35 6.34
CA ASP A 11 7.34 -13.59 7.75
C ASP A 11 6.27 -14.47 8.41
N PRO A 12 6.58 -15.75 8.73
CA PRO A 12 5.67 -16.66 9.43
C PRO A 12 5.22 -16.16 10.81
N ASP A 13 6.09 -15.45 11.52
CA ASP A 13 5.76 -14.88 12.84
C ASP A 13 4.80 -13.71 12.67
N GLY A 14 4.93 -12.94 11.60
CA GLY A 14 4.00 -11.87 11.22
C GLY A 14 2.56 -12.37 11.00
N ILE A 15 2.38 -13.53 10.35
CA ILE A 15 1.05 -14.16 10.20
C ILE A 15 0.49 -14.63 11.54
N THR A 16 1.35 -15.18 12.39
CA THR A 16 0.96 -15.64 13.73
C THR A 16 0.47 -14.45 14.57
N GLU A 17 1.17 -13.33 14.51
CA GLU A 17 0.79 -12.11 15.22
C GLU A 17 -0.51 -11.51 14.68
N LEU A 18 -0.69 -11.44 13.35
CA LEU A 18 -1.93 -10.96 12.74
C LEU A 18 -3.15 -11.78 13.23
N ARG A 19 -3.00 -13.10 13.32
CA ARG A 19 -4.02 -14.01 13.86
C ARG A 19 -4.25 -13.80 15.35
N ARG A 20 -3.18 -13.60 16.13
CA ARG A 20 -3.26 -13.33 17.58
C ARG A 20 -4.06 -12.05 17.88
N LEU A 21 -3.87 -11.01 17.06
CA LEU A 21 -4.64 -9.77 17.11
C LEU A 21 -6.12 -9.96 16.70
N GLY A 22 -6.46 -11.09 16.07
CA GLY A 22 -7.80 -11.35 15.53
C GLY A 22 -8.11 -10.60 14.23
N ALA A 23 -7.10 -9.98 13.60
CA ALA A 23 -7.24 -9.30 12.33
C ALA A 23 -7.41 -10.32 11.19
N ARG A 24 -8.38 -10.04 10.31
CA ARG A 24 -8.75 -10.95 9.20
C ARG A 24 -8.14 -10.55 7.85
N SER A 25 -7.50 -9.39 7.77
CA SER A 25 -6.91 -8.84 6.55
C SER A 25 -5.76 -7.90 6.88
N ILE A 26 -5.06 -7.46 5.85
CA ILE A 26 -3.98 -6.46 5.87
C ILE A 26 -4.35 -5.29 4.94
N PRO A 27 -3.74 -4.10 5.10
CA PRO A 27 -2.73 -3.72 6.10
C PRO A 27 -3.32 -3.35 7.47
N VAL A 28 -2.52 -3.55 8.54
CA VAL A 28 -2.87 -3.27 9.94
C VAL A 28 -1.74 -2.50 10.61
N VAL A 29 -2.10 -1.57 11.50
CA VAL A 29 -1.19 -0.98 12.50
C VAL A 29 -1.63 -1.45 13.88
N SER A 30 -0.70 -1.95 14.69
CA SER A 30 -0.97 -2.41 16.06
C SER A 30 -0.13 -1.69 17.10
N LYS A 31 -0.67 -1.61 18.33
CA LYS A 31 -0.04 -1.07 19.52
C LYS A 31 -0.34 -2.01 20.68
N GLY A 32 0.55 -2.97 20.93
CA GLY A 32 0.27 -4.06 21.86
C GLY A 32 -0.82 -4.96 21.29
N ASP A 33 -1.94 -5.07 22.00
CA ASP A 33 -3.09 -5.90 21.60
C ASP A 33 -4.15 -5.13 20.82
N ASP A 34 -4.09 -3.80 20.85
CA ASP A 34 -4.99 -2.95 20.07
C ASP A 34 -4.47 -2.79 18.64
N TRP A 35 -5.39 -2.66 17.69
CA TRP A 35 -5.04 -2.49 16.29
C TRP A 35 -6.12 -1.78 15.47
N VAL A 36 -5.72 -1.26 14.31
CA VAL A 36 -6.60 -0.62 13.33
C VAL A 36 -6.22 -1.03 11.90
N PHE A 37 -7.20 -1.09 11.00
CA PHE A 37 -6.91 -1.25 9.57
C PHE A 37 -6.25 0.01 9.01
N ALA A 38 -5.13 -0.16 8.32
CA ALA A 38 -4.34 0.95 7.80
C ALA A 38 -4.81 1.43 6.41
N GLN A 39 -6.12 1.35 6.14
CA GLN A 39 -6.72 1.80 4.88
C GLN A 39 -7.09 3.28 4.93
N SER A 40 -7.34 3.81 6.13
CA SER A 40 -7.64 5.22 6.38
C SER A 40 -6.50 5.85 7.18
N LEU A 41 -5.89 6.89 6.63
CA LEU A 41 -4.88 7.67 7.33
C LEU A 41 -5.48 8.42 8.53
N GLU A 42 -6.77 8.75 8.48
CA GLU A 42 -7.47 9.36 9.60
C GLU A 42 -7.61 8.37 10.77
N ASP A 43 -7.96 7.11 10.50
CA ASP A 43 -8.10 6.09 11.53
C ASP A 43 -6.74 5.76 12.16
N VAL A 44 -5.68 5.70 11.36
CA VAL A 44 -4.30 5.53 11.86
C VAL A 44 -3.87 6.74 12.69
N SER A 45 -4.18 7.95 12.26
CA SER A 45 -3.89 9.19 12.99
C SER A 45 -4.56 9.20 14.36
N LYS A 46 -5.85 8.85 14.42
CA LYS A 46 -6.61 8.70 15.68
C LYS A 46 -6.04 7.62 16.57
N PHE A 47 -5.74 6.44 16.00
CA PHE A 47 -5.19 5.31 16.74
C PHE A 47 -3.83 5.61 17.38
N LEU A 48 -3.02 6.44 16.73
CA LEU A 48 -1.68 6.83 17.18
C LEU A 48 -1.64 8.22 17.86
N ASP A 49 -2.79 8.87 18.07
CA ASP A 49 -2.92 10.21 18.64
C ASP A 49 -2.02 11.27 17.93
N LEU A 50 -1.93 11.21 16.60
CA LEU A 50 -1.02 12.06 15.82
C LEU A 50 -1.54 13.47 15.55
N GLY A 51 -2.85 13.70 15.70
CA GLY A 51 -3.47 15.00 15.46
C GLY A 51 -3.32 15.50 14.03
N LEU A 52 -3.19 14.62 13.05
CA LEU A 52 -3.06 15.01 11.64
C LEU A 52 -4.35 15.68 11.16
N ASP A 53 -4.20 16.89 10.61
CA ASP A 53 -5.25 17.56 9.87
C ASP A 53 -5.29 17.01 8.44
N MET A 54 -6.40 16.36 8.10
CA MET A 54 -6.63 15.76 6.79
C MET A 54 -7.41 16.70 5.85
N THR A 55 -7.56 17.98 6.24
CA THR A 55 -8.31 18.99 5.49
C THR A 55 -7.38 20.00 4.78
N PRO A 56 -7.86 20.61 3.69
CA PRO A 56 -9.09 20.32 2.97
C PRO A 56 -8.97 19.05 2.12
N ASN A 57 -10.11 18.36 1.92
CA ASN A 57 -10.20 17.39 0.85
C ASN A 57 -10.05 18.10 -0.50
N LEU A 58 -9.38 17.43 -1.44
CA LEU A 58 -9.28 17.92 -2.80
C LEU A 58 -10.68 18.01 -3.44
N SER A 59 -10.88 19.02 -4.28
CA SER A 59 -12.07 19.07 -5.13
C SER A 59 -12.07 17.90 -6.13
N LEU A 60 -13.24 17.57 -6.67
CA LEU A 60 -13.34 16.55 -7.72
C LEU A 60 -12.43 16.86 -8.91
N GLU A 61 -12.37 18.13 -9.32
CA GLU A 61 -11.50 18.60 -10.40
C GLU A 61 -10.02 18.33 -10.08
N ALA A 62 -9.56 18.74 -8.89
CA ALA A 62 -8.17 18.50 -8.47
C ALA A 62 -7.85 16.99 -8.31
N LEU A 63 -8.83 16.16 -7.95
CA LEU A 63 -8.66 14.70 -7.91
C LEU A 63 -8.45 14.13 -9.31
N VAL A 64 -9.27 14.55 -10.27
CA VAL A 64 -9.15 14.12 -11.68
C VAL A 64 -7.81 14.56 -12.25
N GLU A 65 -7.42 15.82 -12.08
CA GLU A 65 -6.13 16.33 -12.57
C GLU A 65 -4.94 15.55 -12.01
N ARG A 66 -4.95 15.21 -10.71
CA ARG A 66 -3.90 14.39 -10.11
C ARG A 66 -3.91 12.95 -10.62
N MET A 67 -5.10 12.39 -10.86
CA MET A 67 -5.23 11.06 -11.44
C MET A 67 -4.62 11.03 -12.85
N ASP A 68 -4.88 12.05 -13.66
CA ASP A 68 -4.31 12.17 -15.02
C ASP A 68 -2.77 12.20 -14.98
N VAL A 69 -2.18 12.96 -14.03
CA VAL A 69 -0.72 12.97 -13.84
C VAL A 69 -0.18 11.58 -13.50
N VAL A 70 -0.85 10.85 -12.59
CA VAL A 70 -0.43 9.50 -12.18
C VAL A 70 -0.54 8.53 -13.34
N LEU A 71 -1.65 8.54 -14.07
CA LEU A 71 -1.90 7.62 -15.19
C LEU A 71 -0.99 7.92 -16.38
N ASP A 72 -0.78 9.18 -16.76
CA ASP A 72 0.17 9.55 -17.83
C ASP A 72 1.59 9.12 -17.48
N THR A 73 2.02 9.39 -16.25
CA THR A 73 3.34 8.98 -15.76
C THR A 73 3.48 7.47 -15.80
N ALA A 74 2.48 6.72 -15.31
CA ALA A 74 2.48 5.27 -15.34
C ALA A 74 2.61 4.75 -16.77
N GLN A 75 1.81 5.26 -17.71
CA GLN A 75 1.90 4.86 -19.13
C GLN A 75 3.29 5.13 -19.72
N ARG A 76 3.89 6.29 -19.41
CA ARG A 76 5.25 6.64 -19.87
C ARG A 76 6.32 5.72 -19.29
N LEU A 77 6.19 5.29 -18.04
CA LEU A 77 7.12 4.36 -17.40
C LEU A 77 6.95 2.93 -17.94
N VAL A 78 5.71 2.47 -18.14
CA VAL A 78 5.44 1.14 -18.71
C VAL A 78 6.05 0.98 -20.10
N ARG A 79 5.98 2.01 -20.95
CA ARG A 79 6.59 2.00 -22.30
C ARG A 79 8.13 1.91 -22.30
N GLN A 80 8.79 2.11 -21.17
CA GLN A 80 10.25 1.98 -21.05
C GLN A 80 10.69 0.56 -20.69
N ILE A 81 9.75 -0.35 -20.39
CA ILE A 81 10.05 -1.75 -20.08
C ILE A 81 10.21 -2.51 -21.40
N PRO A 82 11.36 -3.17 -21.66
CA PRO A 82 11.53 -4.01 -22.84
C PRO A 82 10.52 -5.15 -22.86
N ASP A 83 10.01 -5.49 -24.05
CA ASP A 83 9.00 -6.55 -24.22
C ASP A 83 9.49 -7.90 -23.69
N GLU A 84 10.78 -8.24 -23.89
CA GLU A 84 11.38 -9.45 -23.35
C GLU A 84 11.36 -9.51 -21.81
N ALA A 85 11.42 -8.36 -21.13
CA ALA A 85 11.44 -8.27 -19.68
C ALA A 85 10.05 -8.34 -19.04
N LEU A 86 8.96 -8.25 -19.82
CA LEU A 86 7.59 -8.27 -19.29
C LEU A 86 7.26 -9.59 -18.57
N GLY A 87 7.93 -10.69 -18.94
CA GLY A 87 7.80 -11.99 -18.28
C GLY A 87 8.58 -12.10 -16.97
N ASP A 88 9.55 -11.22 -16.72
CA ASP A 88 10.43 -11.30 -15.56
C ASP A 88 9.68 -10.93 -14.28
N LYS A 89 10.13 -11.52 -13.17
CA LYS A 89 9.59 -11.24 -11.84
C LYS A 89 10.24 -10.01 -11.22
N LEU A 90 9.43 -9.24 -10.51
CA LEU A 90 9.88 -8.15 -9.66
C LEU A 90 10.79 -8.69 -8.56
N ARG A 91 11.80 -7.90 -8.19
CA ARG A 91 12.69 -8.25 -7.08
C ARG A 91 11.88 -8.49 -5.80
N ASN A 92 12.15 -9.61 -5.13
CA ASN A 92 11.53 -10.03 -3.87
C ASN A 92 9.99 -10.19 -3.93
N ARG A 93 9.41 -10.36 -5.12
CA ARG A 93 7.96 -10.56 -5.27
C ARG A 93 7.67 -11.60 -6.34
N ASP A 94 6.77 -12.52 -6.05
CA ASP A 94 6.23 -13.44 -7.05
C ASP A 94 5.18 -12.74 -7.93
N ARG A 95 5.61 -11.72 -8.66
CA ARG A 95 4.79 -10.90 -9.57
C ARG A 95 5.62 -10.50 -10.77
N THR A 96 5.08 -10.68 -11.97
CA THR A 96 5.76 -10.27 -13.20
C THR A 96 5.61 -8.77 -13.45
N TYR A 97 6.53 -8.17 -14.23
CA TYR A 97 6.36 -6.80 -14.72
C TYR A 97 5.02 -6.64 -15.46
N ARG A 98 4.66 -7.59 -16.33
CA ARG A 98 3.37 -7.61 -17.03
C ARG A 98 2.17 -7.54 -16.07
N SER A 99 2.17 -8.37 -15.02
CA SER A 99 1.09 -8.39 -14.03
C SER A 99 1.01 -7.07 -13.26
N LEU A 100 2.15 -6.46 -12.91
CA LEU A 100 2.16 -5.14 -12.29
C LEU A 100 1.60 -4.07 -13.23
N CYS A 101 2.07 -4.01 -14.47
CA CYS A 101 1.60 -3.02 -15.46
C CYS A 101 0.10 -3.13 -15.69
N TYR A 102 -0.43 -4.36 -15.80
CA TYR A 102 -1.86 -4.60 -15.90
C TYR A 102 -2.63 -4.11 -14.67
N HIS A 103 -2.10 -4.30 -13.46
CA HIS A 103 -2.77 -3.92 -12.22
C HIS A 103 -2.91 -2.40 -12.01
N VAL A 104 -2.10 -1.58 -12.70
CA VAL A 104 -2.17 -0.12 -12.59
C VAL A 104 -3.38 0.48 -13.30
N PHE A 105 -3.98 -0.25 -14.26
CA PHE A 105 -5.10 0.20 -15.10
C PHE A 105 -6.34 -0.68 -14.89
#